data_AF-A0A523PX98-F1
#
_entry.id   AF-A0A523PX98-F1
#
_cell.length_a   1.000
_cell.length_b   1.000
_cell.length_c   1.000
_cell.angle_alpha   90.00
_cell.angle_beta   90.00
_cell.angle_gamma   90.00
#
_symmetry.space_group_name_H-M   'P 1'
#
loop_
_entity.id
_entity.type
_entity.pdbx_description
1 polymer ?
#
loop_
_entity_poly.entity_id
_entity_poly.type
_entity_poly.pdbx_seq_one_letter_code
_entity_poly.pdbx_strand_id
1 'polypeptide(L)'
;MAHFGLDITHEFSWVGSPAAMISLGIATVVEAVAYLLPFVDNLMDTIAVPLATMAGTLLMAGSLMDLEPVMKWGLAIIAGGGTAGAIKGAAATGRASSTLVSGGIMNPFLSFLGTLFSGIITMLTIYSPIIGVILAVGCLLFLFTLIRKFKKMIFSQNTSNENVARL
;
A
#
# COMPACT_ATOMS: atom_id res chain seq x y z
N MET A 1 22.40 21.63 -4.61
CA MET A 1 21.49 21.86 -5.75
C MET A 1 20.95 20.52 -6.20
N ALA A 2 19.64 20.31 -6.10
CA ALA A 2 19.00 19.18 -6.75
C ALA A 2 19.24 19.30 -8.26
N HIS A 3 19.58 18.20 -8.90
CA HIS A 3 19.93 18.11 -10.33
C HIS A 3 18.79 18.59 -11.28
N PHE A 4 17.64 19.00 -10.76
CA PHE A 4 16.42 19.35 -11.50
C PHE A 4 15.77 20.69 -11.10
N GLY A 5 16.50 21.59 -10.41
CA GLY A 5 16.01 22.97 -10.16
C GLY A 5 14.82 23.10 -9.21
N LEU A 6 14.45 22.02 -8.51
CA LEU A 6 13.48 22.03 -7.42
C LEU A 6 14.21 22.24 -6.09
N ASP A 7 13.79 23.25 -5.33
CA ASP A 7 14.29 23.48 -3.97
C ASP A 7 13.76 22.36 -3.06
N ILE A 8 14.58 21.34 -2.84
CA ILE A 8 14.30 20.31 -1.84
C ILE A 8 14.66 20.92 -0.49
N THR A 9 13.69 20.93 0.41
CA THR A 9 13.91 21.23 1.83
C THR A 9 15.09 20.40 2.36
N HIS A 10 15.90 20.99 3.23
CA HIS A 10 17.19 20.44 3.67
C HIS A 10 17.08 18.98 4.18
N GLU A 11 15.94 18.65 4.77
CA GLU A 11 15.53 17.35 5.30
C GLU A 11 15.36 16.25 4.23
N PHE A 12 15.06 16.63 2.98
CA PHE A 12 14.88 15.71 1.85
C PHE A 12 16.05 15.71 0.87
N SER A 13 17.10 16.48 1.15
CA SER A 13 18.30 16.57 0.30
C SER A 13 18.94 15.19 0.02
N TRP A 14 18.86 14.27 0.97
CA TRP A 14 19.39 12.90 0.83
C TRP A 14 18.63 12.07 -0.21
N VAL A 15 17.32 12.27 -0.40
CA VAL A 15 16.52 11.53 -1.40
C VAL A 15 16.93 11.94 -2.82
N GLY A 16 17.30 13.20 -3.01
CA GLY A 16 17.79 13.73 -4.29
C GLY A 16 19.21 13.30 -4.66
N SER A 17 19.91 12.56 -3.78
CA SER A 17 21.26 12.05 -4.07
C SER A 17 21.22 10.90 -5.07
N PRO A 18 22.14 10.84 -6.06
CA PRO A 18 22.24 9.71 -6.99
C PRO A 18 22.34 8.36 -6.28
N ALA A 19 23.04 8.31 -5.14
CA ALA A 19 23.17 7.08 -4.35
C ALA A 19 21.82 6.60 -3.79
N ALA A 20 20.99 7.51 -3.27
CA ALA A 20 19.68 7.18 -2.73
C ALA A 20 18.73 6.72 -3.85
N MET A 21 18.71 7.43 -4.99
CA MET A 21 17.88 7.06 -6.13
C MET A 21 18.25 5.67 -6.69
N ILE A 22 19.55 5.37 -6.85
CA ILE A 22 20.01 4.06 -7.30
C ILE A 22 19.64 2.99 -6.27
N SER A 23 19.84 3.23 -4.96
CA SER A 23 19.48 2.25 -3.93
C SER A 23 17.99 1.96 -3.88
N LEU A 24 17.13 2.97 -4.02
CA LEU A 24 15.67 2.82 -4.05
C LEU A 24 15.23 2.09 -5.31
N GLY A 25 15.83 2.43 -6.46
CA GLY A 25 15.57 1.73 -7.72
C GLY A 25 15.95 0.25 -7.66
N ILE A 26 17.13 -0.07 -7.12
CA ILE A 26 17.55 -1.46 -6.87
C ILE A 26 16.58 -2.13 -5.90
N ALA A 27 16.18 -1.47 -4.82
CA ALA A 27 15.23 -2.03 -3.86
C ALA A 27 13.87 -2.37 -4.51
N THR A 28 13.36 -1.52 -5.40
CA THR A 28 12.13 -1.80 -6.16
C THR A 28 12.28 -2.99 -7.10
N VAL A 29 13.43 -3.11 -7.79
CA VAL A 29 13.70 -4.28 -8.65
C VAL A 29 13.86 -5.55 -7.84
N VAL A 30 14.61 -5.51 -6.74
CA VAL A 30 14.77 -6.63 -5.82
C VAL A 30 13.42 -7.06 -5.25
N GLU A 31 12.58 -6.11 -4.87
CA GLU A 31 11.21 -6.39 -4.43
C GLU A 31 10.39 -7.07 -5.53
N ALA A 32 10.43 -6.55 -6.76
CA ALA A 32 9.73 -7.15 -7.90
C ALA A 32 10.21 -8.59 -8.23
N VAL A 33 11.53 -8.85 -8.11
CA VAL A 33 12.13 -10.16 -8.35
C VAL A 33 11.90 -11.12 -7.19
N ALA A 34 11.93 -10.64 -5.93
CA ALA A 34 11.64 -11.44 -4.75
C ALA A 34 10.21 -12.00 -4.79
N TYR A 35 9.27 -11.29 -5.42
CA TYR A 35 7.90 -11.78 -5.65
C TYR A 35 7.78 -12.98 -6.60
N LEU A 36 8.88 -13.40 -7.26
CA LEU A 36 8.90 -14.62 -8.07
C LEU A 36 9.18 -15.87 -7.24
N LEU A 37 9.61 -15.73 -5.97
CA LEU A 37 9.97 -16.85 -5.09
C LEU A 37 9.00 -16.93 -3.87
N PRO A 38 8.07 -17.91 -3.84
CA PRO A 38 6.96 -17.98 -2.88
C PRO A 38 7.33 -18.25 -1.41
N PHE A 39 8.62 -18.36 -1.08
CA PHE A 39 9.11 -18.49 0.29
C PHE A 39 9.89 -17.26 0.75
N VAL A 40 10.57 -16.60 -0.20
CA VAL A 40 11.32 -15.37 0.04
C VAL A 40 10.35 -14.19 0.18
N ASP A 41 9.24 -14.20 -0.57
CA ASP A 41 8.20 -13.17 -0.53
C ASP A 41 7.53 -13.05 0.85
N ASN A 42 7.21 -14.17 1.51
CA ASN A 42 6.47 -14.20 2.77
C ASN A 42 7.33 -13.74 3.96
N LEU A 43 8.62 -14.10 3.95
CA LEU A 43 9.59 -13.58 4.92
C LEU A 43 9.82 -12.07 4.72
N MET A 44 9.93 -11.64 3.47
CA MET A 44 10.13 -10.23 3.14
C MET A 44 8.91 -9.38 3.50
N ASP A 45 7.68 -9.87 3.30
CA ASP A 45 6.47 -9.15 3.67
C ASP A 45 6.35 -8.96 5.18
N THR A 46 6.87 -9.89 6.00
CA THR A 46 6.87 -9.77 7.47
C THR A 46 7.70 -8.56 7.95
N ILE A 47 8.84 -8.30 7.31
CA ILE A 47 9.68 -7.13 7.62
C ILE A 47 9.25 -5.89 6.85
N ALA A 48 8.68 -6.04 5.66
CA ALA A 48 8.34 -4.93 4.79
C ALA A 48 7.09 -4.18 5.27
N VAL A 49 6.13 -4.84 5.92
CA VAL A 49 4.95 -4.18 6.52
C VAL A 49 5.33 -3.15 7.60
N PRO A 50 6.12 -3.48 8.65
CA PRO A 50 6.53 -2.50 9.64
C PRO A 50 7.45 -1.43 9.04
N LEU A 51 8.36 -1.80 8.13
CA LEU A 51 9.23 -0.83 7.45
C LEU A 51 8.44 0.16 6.59
N ALA A 52 7.44 -0.31 5.83
CA ALA A 52 6.57 0.54 5.04
C ALA A 52 5.75 1.49 5.93
N THR A 53 5.29 1.01 7.07
CA THR A 53 4.58 1.83 8.06
C THR A 53 5.47 2.95 8.58
N MET A 54 6.71 2.64 8.99
CA MET A 54 7.68 3.63 9.45
C MET A 54 8.05 4.63 8.36
N ALA A 55 8.32 4.16 7.14
CA ALA A 55 8.65 5.01 6.00
C ALA A 55 7.48 5.95 5.66
N GLY A 56 6.25 5.45 5.63
CA GLY A 56 5.05 6.26 5.40
C GLY A 56 4.85 7.34 6.46
N THR A 57 5.09 7.01 7.73
CA THR A 57 5.07 8.00 8.82
C THR A 57 6.14 9.07 8.63
N LEU A 58 7.38 8.69 8.34
CA LEU A 58 8.47 9.65 8.18
C LEU A 58 8.27 10.55 6.96
N LEU A 59 7.79 10.00 5.84
CA LEU A 59 7.47 10.77 4.64
C LEU A 59 6.38 11.82 4.93
N MET A 60 5.29 11.42 5.61
CA MET A 60 4.23 12.36 5.96
C MET A 60 4.69 13.39 7.00
N ALA A 61 5.50 12.99 7.98
CA ALA A 61 6.09 13.92 8.94
C ALA A 61 7.00 14.95 8.26
N GLY A 62 7.75 14.56 7.22
CA GLY A 62 8.58 15.49 6.46
C GLY A 62 7.76 16.52 5.66
N SER A 63 6.56 16.17 5.20
CA SER A 63 5.67 17.09 4.48
C SER A 63 4.92 18.09 5.37
N LEU A 64 4.86 17.85 6.68
CA LEU A 64 4.11 18.65 7.66
C LEU A 64 5.06 19.51 8.51
N MET A 65 5.79 20.42 7.88
CA MET A 65 6.84 21.20 8.56
C MET A 65 6.31 22.27 9.51
N ASP A 66 5.17 22.88 9.20
CA ASP A 66 4.62 24.03 9.93
C ASP A 66 3.59 23.66 11.02
N LEU A 67 3.41 22.37 11.31
CA LEU A 67 2.44 21.90 12.31
C LEU A 67 3.05 21.69 13.69
N GLU A 68 2.23 21.92 14.72
CA GLU A 68 2.55 21.61 16.12
C GLU A 68 2.91 20.11 16.28
N PRO A 69 3.92 19.73 17.09
CA PRO A 69 4.47 18.36 17.09
C PRO A 69 3.43 17.26 17.33
N VAL A 70 2.44 17.50 18.20
CA VAL A 70 1.39 16.50 18.49
C VAL A 70 0.55 16.23 17.24
N MET A 71 0.13 17.29 16.55
CA MET A 71 -0.66 17.18 15.32
C MET A 71 0.19 16.61 14.16
N LYS A 72 1.44 17.03 14.04
CA LYS A 72 2.40 16.52 13.05
C LYS A 72 2.56 15.01 13.14
N TRP A 73 2.91 14.49 14.31
CA TRP A 73 3.13 13.05 14.49
C TRP A 73 1.84 12.26 14.48
N GLY A 74 0.73 12.80 15.00
CA GLY A 74 -0.59 12.19 14.90
C GLY A 74 -1.02 11.98 13.45
N LEU A 75 -0.96 13.04 12.63
CA LEU A 75 -1.27 12.95 11.20
C LEU A 75 -0.27 12.07 10.44
N ALA A 76 1.02 12.16 10.76
CA ALA A 76 2.04 11.33 10.14
C ALA A 76 1.80 9.83 10.37
N ILE A 77 1.45 9.44 11.61
CA ILE A 77 1.16 8.05 11.94
C ILE A 77 -0.13 7.60 11.27
N ILE A 78 -1.20 8.40 11.32
CA ILE A 78 -2.51 7.99 10.80
C ILE A 78 -2.53 8.04 9.26
N ALA A 79 -2.24 9.20 8.68
CA ALA A 79 -2.36 9.43 7.24
C ALA A 79 -1.20 8.82 6.44
N GLY A 80 0.02 8.89 6.97
CA GLY A 80 1.21 8.31 6.33
C GLY A 80 1.36 6.83 6.66
N GLY A 81 1.65 6.54 7.93
CA GLY A 81 1.95 5.18 8.40
C GLY A 81 0.77 4.22 8.25
N GLY A 82 -0.42 4.63 8.68
CA GLY A 82 -1.64 3.84 8.62
C GLY A 82 -2.01 3.43 7.19
N THR A 83 -1.93 4.37 6.25
CA THR A 83 -2.18 4.09 4.82
C THR A 83 -1.14 3.13 4.25
N ALA A 84 0.16 3.39 4.50
CA ALA A 84 1.24 2.54 3.99
C ALA A 84 1.18 1.11 4.56
N GLY A 85 0.96 0.99 5.87
CA GLY A 85 0.78 -0.28 6.56
C GLY A 85 -0.46 -1.04 6.11
N ALA A 86 -1.59 -0.36 5.89
CA ALA A 86 -2.82 -0.98 5.40
C ALA A 86 -2.65 -1.55 3.98
N ILE A 87 -2.05 -0.78 3.05
CA ILE A 87 -1.82 -1.24 1.68
C ILE A 87 -0.85 -2.42 1.65
N LYS A 88 0.30 -2.29 2.33
CA LYS A 88 1.32 -3.35 2.37
C LYS A 88 0.81 -4.59 3.11
N GLY A 89 0.08 -4.42 4.21
CA GLY A 89 -0.54 -5.50 4.97
C GLY A 89 -1.64 -6.22 4.20
N ALA A 90 -2.45 -5.49 3.42
CA ALA A 90 -3.44 -6.09 2.52
C ALA A 90 -2.77 -6.95 1.44
N ALA A 91 -1.66 -6.47 0.86
CA ALA A 91 -0.87 -7.24 -0.10
C ALA A 91 -0.28 -8.51 0.54
N ALA A 92 0.34 -8.40 1.71
CA ALA A 92 0.89 -9.53 2.46
C ALA A 92 -0.19 -10.56 2.82
N THR A 93 -1.36 -10.11 3.28
CA THR A 93 -2.48 -11.01 3.62
C THR A 93 -3.04 -11.70 2.37
N GLY A 94 -3.19 -10.95 1.28
CA GLY A 94 -3.60 -11.49 -0.02
C GLY A 94 -2.67 -12.61 -0.47
N ARG A 95 -1.36 -12.41 -0.35
CA ARG A 95 -0.34 -13.41 -0.70
C ARG A 95 -0.31 -14.60 0.23
N ALA A 96 -0.45 -14.38 1.54
CA ALA A 96 -0.57 -15.47 2.50
C ALA A 96 -1.78 -16.35 2.15
N SER A 97 -2.93 -15.75 1.81
CA SER A 97 -4.12 -16.50 1.40
C SER A 97 -3.93 -17.25 0.08
N SER A 98 -3.28 -16.66 -0.93
CA SER A 98 -3.03 -17.34 -2.21
C SER A 98 -1.98 -18.45 -2.08
N THR A 99 -1.03 -18.33 -1.16
CA THR A 99 -0.08 -19.40 -0.83
C THR A 99 -0.80 -20.61 -0.23
N LEU A 100 -1.72 -20.37 0.71
CA LEU A 100 -2.52 -21.42 1.33
C LEU A 100 -3.42 -22.18 0.33
N VAL A 101 -3.97 -21.48 -0.67
CA VAL A 101 -4.90 -22.06 -1.65
C VAL A 101 -4.20 -22.72 -2.84
N SER A 102 -3.07 -22.16 -3.30
CA SER A 102 -2.42 -22.58 -4.57
C SER A 102 -0.99 -23.09 -4.42
N GLY A 103 -0.49 -23.23 -3.19
CA GLY A 103 0.91 -23.60 -2.94
C GLY A 103 1.92 -22.53 -3.37
N GLY A 104 1.48 -21.28 -3.54
CA GLY A 104 2.33 -20.14 -3.90
C GLY A 104 2.43 -19.83 -5.39
N ILE A 105 1.82 -20.65 -6.27
CA ILE A 105 1.90 -20.46 -7.73
C ILE A 105 1.11 -19.22 -8.20
N MET A 106 0.06 -18.84 -7.48
CA MET A 106 -0.76 -17.66 -7.82
C MET A 106 -0.13 -16.33 -7.34
N ASN A 107 0.82 -16.36 -6.39
CA ASN A 107 1.41 -15.15 -5.80
C ASN A 107 2.10 -14.24 -6.84
N PRO A 108 2.93 -14.77 -7.78
CA PRO A 108 3.61 -13.93 -8.76
C PRO A 108 2.63 -13.23 -9.71
N PHE A 109 1.55 -13.91 -10.11
CA PHE A 109 0.56 -13.34 -11.03
C PHE A 109 -0.23 -12.19 -10.38
N LEU A 110 -0.68 -12.39 -9.13
CA LEU A 110 -1.37 -11.35 -8.37
C LEU A 110 -0.46 -10.15 -8.08
N SER A 111 0.82 -10.42 -7.75
CA SER A 111 1.80 -9.37 -7.47
C SER A 111 2.19 -8.58 -8.73
N PHE A 112 2.28 -9.25 -9.88
CA PHE A 112 2.51 -8.60 -11.17
C PHE A 112 1.38 -7.66 -11.54
N LEU A 113 0.12 -8.11 -11.44
CA LEU A 113 -1.03 -7.24 -11.70
C LEU A 113 -1.05 -6.05 -10.72
N GLY A 114 -0.84 -6.29 -9.43
CA GLY A 114 -0.77 -5.22 -8.43
C GLY A 114 0.29 -4.17 -8.77
N THR A 115 1.49 -4.61 -9.14
CA THR A 115 2.60 -3.72 -9.51
C THR A 115 2.32 -2.95 -10.80
N LEU A 116 1.76 -3.62 -11.81
CA LEU A 116 1.37 -2.97 -13.07
C LEU A 116 0.32 -1.88 -12.86
N PHE A 117 -0.80 -2.21 -12.22
CA PHE A 117 -1.86 -1.24 -11.97
C PHE A 117 -1.37 -0.10 -11.08
N SER A 118 -0.57 -0.40 -10.05
CA SER A 118 0.03 0.64 -9.21
C SER A 118 0.93 1.55 -10.03
N GLY A 119 1.78 1.01 -10.91
CA GLY A 119 2.65 1.80 -11.78
C GLY A 119 1.86 2.72 -12.71
N ILE A 120 0.79 2.21 -13.33
CA ILE A 120 -0.10 3.00 -14.20
C ILE A 120 -0.75 4.15 -13.41
N ILE A 121 -1.30 3.87 -12.22
CA ILE A 121 -1.94 4.88 -11.38
C ILE A 121 -0.93 5.93 -10.92
N THR A 122 0.28 5.53 -10.53
CA THR A 122 1.36 6.44 -10.15
C THR A 122 1.72 7.37 -11.31
N MET A 123 1.92 6.84 -12.51
CA MET A 123 2.27 7.62 -13.69
C MET A 123 1.17 8.65 -14.04
N LEU A 124 -0.10 8.22 -13.93
CA LEU A 124 -1.25 9.07 -14.22
C LEU A 124 -1.44 10.17 -13.15
N THR A 125 -1.13 9.86 -11.89
CA THR A 125 -1.17 10.83 -10.78
C THR A 125 -0.11 11.91 -10.94
N ILE A 126 1.10 11.55 -11.39
CA ILE A 126 2.17 12.50 -11.70
C ILE A 126 1.74 13.43 -12.85
N TYR A 127 1.09 12.89 -13.88
CA TYR A 127 0.61 13.69 -15.01
C TYR A 127 -0.55 14.63 -14.64
N SER A 128 -1.49 14.16 -13.82
CA SER A 128 -2.60 14.98 -13.32
C SER A 128 -2.97 14.61 -11.88
N PRO A 129 -2.60 15.45 -10.90
CA PRO A 129 -2.92 15.20 -9.49
C PRO A 129 -4.43 15.07 -9.23
N ILE A 130 -5.26 15.81 -9.99
CA ILE A 130 -6.72 15.77 -9.88
C ILE A 130 -7.25 14.37 -10.24
N ILE A 131 -6.73 13.77 -11.32
CA ILE A 131 -7.11 12.42 -11.72
C ILE A 131 -6.70 11.42 -10.64
N GLY A 132 -5.51 11.57 -10.06
CA GLY A 132 -5.04 10.75 -8.94
C GLY A 132 -6.00 10.78 -7.75
N VAL A 133 -6.47 11.97 -7.35
CA VAL A 133 -7.46 12.12 -6.26
C VAL A 133 -8.79 11.44 -6.61
N ILE A 134 -9.29 11.62 -7.83
CA ILE A 134 -10.54 10.99 -8.28
C ILE A 134 -10.42 9.46 -8.23
N LEU A 135 -9.30 8.90 -8.71
CA LEU A 135 -9.05 7.46 -8.67
C LEU A 135 -8.94 6.94 -7.25
N ALA A 136 -8.23 7.64 -6.36
CA ALA A 136 -8.09 7.27 -4.96
C ALA A 136 -9.46 7.22 -4.24
N VAL A 137 -10.28 8.27 -4.42
CA VAL A 137 -11.65 8.31 -3.86
C VAL A 137 -12.51 7.21 -4.48
N GLY A 138 -12.42 7.00 -5.80
CA GLY A 138 -13.12 5.93 -6.50
C GLY A 138 -12.78 4.54 -5.95
N CYS A 139 -11.50 4.24 -5.73
CA CYS A 139 -11.04 2.99 -5.13
C CYS A 139 -11.57 2.82 -3.69
N LEU A 140 -11.56 3.88 -2.89
CA LEU A 140 -12.11 3.85 -1.52
C LEU A 140 -13.61 3.55 -1.51
N LEU A 141 -14.39 4.22 -2.38
CA LEU A 141 -15.82 3.97 -2.52
C LEU A 141 -16.10 2.55 -3.01
N PHE A 142 -15.33 2.07 -3.99
CA PHE A 142 -15.44 0.70 -4.49
C PHE A 142 -15.21 -0.32 -3.38
N LEU A 143 -14.11 -0.19 -2.63
CA LEU A 143 -13.82 -1.05 -1.47
C LEU A 143 -14.94 -0.99 -0.42
N PHE A 144 -15.42 0.21 -0.09
CA PHE A 144 -16.50 0.40 0.88
C PHE A 144 -17.80 -0.28 0.46
N THR A 145 -18.18 -0.16 -0.83
CA THR A 145 -19.38 -0.83 -1.34
C THR A 145 -19.22 -2.35 -1.36
N LEU A 146 -18.02 -2.85 -1.68
CA LEU A 146 -17.72 -4.28 -1.70
C LEU A 146 -17.85 -4.88 -0.30
N ILE A 147 -17.23 -4.27 0.71
CA ILE A 147 -17.31 -4.70 2.11
C ILE A 147 -18.76 -4.70 2.60
N ARG A 148 -19.53 -3.64 2.29
CA ARG A 148 -20.95 -3.57 2.65
C ARG A 148 -21.78 -4.68 2.00
N LYS A 149 -21.53 -4.99 0.72
CA LYS A 149 -22.21 -6.08 0.01
C LYS A 149 -21.90 -7.44 0.62
N PHE A 150 -20.64 -7.74 0.92
CA PHE A 150 -20.25 -8.99 1.58
C PHE A 150 -20.86 -9.14 2.96
N LYS A 151 -20.83 -8.08 3.79
CA LYS A 151 -21.46 -8.12 5.13
C LYS A 151 -22.97 -8.36 5.04
N LYS A 152 -23.66 -7.72 4.09
CA LYS A 152 -25.09 -7.93 3.85
C LYS A 152 -25.39 -9.38 3.41
N MET A 153 -24.56 -9.94 2.54
CA MET A 153 -24.72 -11.32 2.03
C MET A 153 -24.54 -12.36 3.15
N ILE A 154 -23.50 -12.21 3.97
CA ILE A 154 -23.23 -13.12 5.11
C ILE A 154 -24.36 -13.02 6.15
N PHE A 155 -24.82 -11.80 6.47
CA PHE A 155 -25.91 -11.60 7.43
C PHE A 155 -27.25 -12.18 6.93
N SER A 156 -27.51 -12.08 5.62
CA SER A 156 -28.72 -12.65 4.99
C SER A 156 -28.73 -14.18 5.00
N GLN A 157 -27.57 -14.84 4.91
CA GLN A 157 -27.50 -16.30 4.98
C GLN A 157 -27.75 -16.82 6.40
N ASN A 158 -27.23 -16.11 7.42
CA ASN A 158 -27.38 -16.54 8.82
C ASN A 158 -28.85 -16.49 9.29
N THR A 159 -29.60 -15.48 8.83
CA THR A 159 -31.06 -15.36 9.11
C THR A 159 -31.88 -16.43 8.41
N SER A 160 -31.51 -16.83 7.19
CA SER A 160 -32.19 -17.92 6.49
C SER A 160 -31.95 -19.27 7.18
N ASN A 161 -30.73 -19.55 7.64
CA ASN A 161 -30.39 -20.81 8.30
C ASN A 161 -31.04 -20.95 9.69
N GLU A 162 -31.15 -19.86 10.47
CA GLU A 162 -31.89 -19.89 11.74
C GLU A 162 -33.38 -20.20 11.56
N ASN A 163 -34.00 -19.68 10.50
CA ASN A 163 -35.42 -19.93 10.25
C ASN A 163 -35.70 -21.38 9.82
N VAL A 164 -34.78 -22.01 9.09
CA VAL A 164 -34.88 -23.42 8.70
C VAL A 164 -34.62 -24.36 9.89
N ALA A 165 -33.72 -24.00 10.81
CA ALA A 165 -33.42 -24.82 11.99
C ALA A 165 -34.51 -24.79 13.10
N ARG A 166 -35.51 -23.90 12.98
CA ARG A 166 -36.63 -23.74 13.94
C ARG A 166 -37.94 -24.40 13.47
N LEU A 167 -37.95 -25.04 12.30
CA LEU A 167 -39.08 -25.80 11.74
C LEU A 167 -38.83 -27.29 11.91
#